data_AF-A0AAN7Q2J1-F1
#
_entry.id   AF-A0AAN7Q2J1-F1
#
_cell.length_a   1.000
_cell.length_b   1.000
_cell.length_c   1.000
_cell.angle_alpha   90.00
_cell.angle_beta   90.00
_cell.angle_gamma   90.00
#
_symmetry.space_group_name_H-M   'P 1'
#
loop_
_entity.id
_entity.type
_entity.pdbx_description
1 polymer ?
#
loop_
_entity_poly.entity_id
_entity_poly.type
_entity_poly.pdbx_seq_one_letter_code
_entity_poly.pdbx_strand_id
1 'polypeptide(L)'
;MRSYTFYSVLVICFVQVFTHDIPDELFDKVTLECMEKVHIDKEAVKNMIGADYRITKGNPKISEQLECLGKAKHVVKEDDEFDRDVLYHEVMHTLLPLMNKGGADKHELANKVTDECVTIKNDNFGERLIDLHNCFVDAVHKY
;
A
#
# COMPACT_ATOMS: atom_id res chain seq x y z
N MET A 1 -23.13 3.41 46.50
CA MET A 1 -22.21 4.01 45.50
C MET A 1 -21.22 2.94 45.03
N ARG A 2 -21.58 2.08 44.06
CA ARG A 2 -20.65 1.09 43.50
C ARG A 2 -21.16 0.42 42.22
N SER A 3 -21.56 1.21 41.21
CA SER A 3 -22.01 0.63 39.92
C SER A 3 -21.67 1.47 38.68
N TYR A 4 -20.78 2.46 38.77
CA TYR A 4 -20.43 3.32 37.63
C TYR A 4 -19.06 3.00 37.00
N THR A 5 -18.29 2.07 37.57
CA THR A 5 -16.91 1.82 37.13
C THR A 5 -16.79 0.74 36.04
N PHE A 6 -17.84 -0.06 35.80
CA PHE A 6 -17.80 -1.14 34.80
C PHE A 6 -18.13 -0.69 33.37
N TYR A 7 -18.90 0.40 33.22
CA TYR A 7 -19.31 0.89 31.90
C TYR A 7 -18.21 1.70 31.19
N SER A 8 -17.31 2.35 31.93
CA SER A 8 -16.21 3.12 31.33
C SER A 8 -15.07 2.26 30.78
N VAL A 9 -14.88 1.04 31.30
CA VAL A 9 -13.82 0.13 30.84
C VAL A 9 -14.19 -0.53 29.51
N LEU A 10 -15.48 -0.81 29.26
CA LEU A 10 -15.94 -1.44 28.02
C LEU A 10 -15.84 -0.51 26.81
N VAL A 11 -16.02 0.80 26.98
CA VAL A 11 -15.98 1.77 25.86
C VAL A 11 -14.55 1.98 25.33
N ILE A 12 -13.52 1.82 26.17
CA ILE A 12 -12.12 2.00 25.76
C ILE A 12 -11.62 0.82 24.90
N CYS A 13 -12.18 -0.38 25.05
CA CYS A 13 -11.79 -1.54 24.25
C CYS A 13 -12.27 -1.48 22.80
N PHE A 14 -13.32 -0.71 22.47
CA PHE A 14 -13.83 -0.62 21.09
C PHE A 14 -13.08 0.39 20.21
N VAL A 15 -12.33 1.33 20.81
CA VAL A 15 -11.60 2.37 20.04
C VAL A 15 -10.24 1.85 19.53
N GLN A 16 -9.73 0.73 20.06
CA GLN A 16 -8.45 0.15 19.64
C GLN A 16 -8.55 -0.78 18.42
N VAL A 17 -9.71 -0.91 17.77
CA VAL A 17 -9.95 -2.02 16.82
C VAL A 17 -9.86 -1.62 15.34
N PHE A 18 -9.75 -0.34 14.97
CA PHE A 18 -9.88 0.04 13.55
C PHE A 18 -8.91 1.07 12.98
N THR A 19 -7.82 1.41 13.68
CA THR A 19 -6.69 2.06 12.99
C THR A 19 -5.75 0.96 12.51
N HIS A 20 -5.91 0.57 11.24
CA HIS A 20 -4.86 -0.17 10.54
C HIS A 20 -3.68 0.78 10.37
N ASP A 21 -2.85 0.91 11.41
CA ASP A 21 -1.68 1.78 11.35
C ASP A 21 -0.69 1.19 10.35
N ILE A 22 -0.42 1.95 9.28
CA ILE A 22 0.65 1.64 8.32
C ILE A 22 1.96 1.60 9.12
N PRO A 23 2.70 0.47 9.13
CA PRO A 23 3.92 0.35 9.91
C PRO A 23 4.94 1.41 9.50
N ASP A 24 5.63 1.99 10.49
CA ASP A 24 6.61 3.08 10.27
C ASP A 24 7.73 2.67 9.31
N GLU A 25 8.00 1.37 9.21
CA GLU A 25 8.99 0.75 8.32
C GLU A 25 8.69 0.99 6.83
N LEU A 26 7.43 1.30 6.47
CA LEU A 26 7.05 1.64 5.10
C LEU A 26 7.38 3.10 4.73
N PHE A 27 7.67 3.93 5.73
CA PHE A 27 8.14 5.30 5.54
C PHE A 27 9.67 5.34 5.50
N ASP A 28 10.26 4.62 4.55
CA ASP A 28 11.70 4.68 4.29
C ASP A 28 12.13 6.09 3.85
N LYS A 29 13.45 6.30 3.72
CA LYS A 29 14.01 7.60 3.35
C LYS A 29 13.43 8.12 2.02
N VAL A 30 13.23 7.26 1.03
CA VAL A 30 12.72 7.65 -0.30
C VAL A 30 11.25 8.02 -0.20
N THR A 31 10.46 7.25 0.56
CA THR A 31 9.05 7.57 0.85
C THR A 31 8.92 8.92 1.53
N LEU A 32 9.74 9.19 2.55
CA LEU A 32 9.73 10.48 3.26
C LEU A 32 10.14 11.65 2.35
N GLU A 33 11.17 11.48 1.51
CA GLU A 33 11.59 12.50 0.55
C GLU A 33 10.49 12.79 -0.50
N CYS A 34 9.81 11.75 -0.99
CA CYS A 34 8.71 11.93 -1.94
C CYS A 34 7.52 12.63 -1.27
N MET A 35 7.16 12.26 -0.03
CA MET A 35 6.11 12.92 0.76
C MET A 35 6.40 14.41 0.98
N GLU A 36 7.66 14.75 1.29
CA GLU A 36 8.09 16.14 1.45
C GLU A 36 7.91 16.94 0.15
N LYS A 37 8.34 16.36 -0.98
CA LYS A 37 8.24 17.00 -2.32
C LYS A 37 6.81 17.34 -2.72
N VAL A 38 5.85 16.48 -2.37
CA VAL A 38 4.43 16.66 -2.75
C VAL A 38 3.58 17.26 -1.63
N HIS A 39 4.21 17.64 -0.52
CA HIS A 39 3.56 18.22 0.66
C HIS A 39 2.40 17.36 1.18
N ILE A 40 2.71 16.09 1.49
CA ILE A 40 1.81 15.10 2.11
C ILE A 40 2.45 14.67 3.44
N ASP A 41 1.63 14.56 4.49
CA ASP A 41 2.05 14.01 5.78
C ASP A 41 1.64 12.53 5.93
N LYS A 42 2.11 11.87 7.00
CA LYS A 42 1.80 10.45 7.23
C LYS A 42 0.31 10.19 7.39
N GLU A 43 -0.42 11.12 8.00
CA GLU A 43 -1.86 10.98 8.21
C GLU A 43 -2.63 11.06 6.89
N ALA A 44 -2.20 11.91 5.97
CA ALA A 44 -2.72 11.94 4.61
C ALA A 44 -2.49 10.58 3.92
N VAL A 45 -1.29 9.99 3.99
CA VAL A 45 -1.03 8.63 3.45
C VAL A 45 -1.92 7.57 4.08
N LYS A 46 -2.10 7.60 5.40
CA LYS A 46 -3.00 6.66 6.11
C LYS A 46 -4.45 6.78 5.65
N ASN A 47 -4.92 7.99 5.37
CA ASN A 47 -6.28 8.23 4.88
C ASN A 47 -6.45 7.89 3.38
N MET A 48 -5.35 7.72 2.64
CA MET A 48 -5.36 7.38 1.21
C MET A 48 -5.53 5.88 0.97
N ILE A 49 -5.03 5.06 1.89
CA ILE A 49 -5.15 3.61 1.88
C ILE A 49 -6.41 3.22 2.66
N GLY A 50 -7.37 2.64 1.96
CA GLY A 50 -8.59 2.12 2.56
C GLY A 50 -8.32 0.97 3.54
N ALA A 51 -9.32 0.62 4.34
CA ALA A 51 -9.23 -0.50 5.28
C ALA A 51 -9.00 -1.86 4.58
N ASP A 52 -9.26 -1.94 3.28
CA ASP A 52 -8.99 -3.08 2.40
C ASP A 52 -7.64 -2.98 1.68
N TYR A 53 -6.76 -2.07 2.12
CA TYR A 53 -5.47 -1.74 1.54
C TYR A 53 -5.50 -1.12 0.14
N ARG A 54 -6.68 -0.82 -0.42
CA ARG A 54 -6.79 -0.17 -1.72
C ARG A 54 -6.43 1.32 -1.63
N ILE A 55 -5.78 1.84 -2.65
CA ILE A 55 -5.54 3.26 -2.80
C ILE A 55 -6.74 3.90 -3.50
N THR A 56 -7.28 4.95 -2.89
CA THR A 56 -8.36 5.75 -3.48
C THR A 56 -7.86 6.55 -4.69
N LYS A 57 -8.64 6.54 -5.77
CA LYS A 57 -8.32 7.28 -7.00
C LYS A 57 -8.79 8.74 -6.93
N GLY A 58 -8.23 9.58 -7.81
CA GLY A 58 -8.74 10.93 -8.07
C GLY A 58 -8.18 12.02 -7.15
N ASN A 59 -7.19 11.71 -6.30
CA ASN A 59 -6.42 12.70 -5.57
C ASN A 59 -5.06 12.91 -6.28
N PRO A 60 -4.83 14.08 -6.92
CA PRO A 60 -3.60 14.35 -7.67
C PRO A 60 -2.33 14.16 -6.85
N LYS A 61 -2.37 14.49 -5.56
CA LYS A 61 -1.21 14.36 -4.67
C LYS A 61 -0.77 12.90 -4.49
N ILE A 62 -1.72 11.96 -4.48
CA ILE A 62 -1.42 10.52 -4.40
C ILE A 62 -0.71 10.08 -5.66
N SER A 63 -1.27 10.45 -6.82
CA SER A 63 -0.68 10.15 -8.12
C SER A 63 0.74 10.71 -8.21
N GLU A 64 0.97 11.96 -7.79
CA GLU A 64 2.30 12.59 -7.74
C GLU A 64 3.26 11.88 -6.78
N GLN A 65 2.79 11.47 -5.60
CA GLN A 65 3.59 10.74 -4.62
C GLN A 65 4.04 9.38 -5.19
N LEU A 66 3.10 8.62 -5.77
CA LEU A 66 3.39 7.32 -6.35
C LEU A 66 4.28 7.45 -7.58
N GLU A 67 4.08 8.47 -8.41
CA GLU A 67 4.97 8.77 -9.52
C GLU A 67 6.40 9.06 -9.04
N CYS A 68 6.57 9.86 -7.97
CA CYS A 68 7.88 10.10 -7.37
C CYS A 68 8.53 8.80 -6.88
N LEU A 69 7.78 7.97 -6.16
CA LEU A 69 8.23 6.68 -5.66
C LEU A 69 8.61 5.72 -6.78
N GLY A 70 7.74 5.58 -7.80
CA GLY A 70 7.95 4.70 -8.93
C GLY A 70 9.22 5.06 -9.71
N LYS A 71 9.47 6.35 -9.91
CA LYS A 71 10.71 6.83 -10.54
C LYS A 71 11.94 6.55 -9.67
N ALA A 72 11.86 6.83 -8.36
CA ALA A 72 12.99 6.64 -7.44
C ALA A 72 13.35 5.16 -7.23
N LYS A 73 12.35 4.28 -7.25
CA LYS A 73 12.53 2.82 -7.12
C LYS A 73 12.76 2.10 -8.45
N HIS A 74 12.78 2.83 -9.57
CA HIS A 74 12.95 2.27 -10.92
C HIS A 74 11.96 1.13 -11.23
N VAL A 75 10.68 1.33 -10.90
CA VAL A 75 9.63 0.31 -11.10
C VAL A 75 9.25 0.09 -12.57
N VAL A 76 9.78 0.93 -13.47
CA VAL A 76 9.64 0.81 -14.93
C VAL A 76 11.01 0.72 -15.58
N LYS A 77 11.08 -0.04 -16.66
CA LYS A 77 12.23 -0.21 -17.55
C LYS A 77 12.31 0.94 -18.55
N GLU A 78 13.36 0.96 -19.37
CA GLU A 78 13.59 1.98 -20.41
C GLU A 78 12.48 2.04 -21.48
N ASP A 79 11.73 0.96 -21.67
CA ASP A 79 10.62 0.84 -22.62
C ASP A 79 9.25 1.22 -22.02
N ASP A 80 9.24 1.83 -20.83
CA ASP A 80 8.04 2.17 -20.06
C ASP A 80 7.20 0.95 -19.62
N GLU A 81 7.74 -0.27 -19.75
CA GLU A 81 7.13 -1.45 -19.15
C GLU A 81 7.53 -1.60 -17.68
N PHE A 82 6.64 -2.19 -16.87
CA PHE A 82 6.94 -2.41 -15.48
C PHE A 82 8.09 -3.41 -15.31
N ASP A 83 8.99 -3.14 -14.36
CA ASP A 83 10.02 -4.08 -13.97
C ASP A 83 9.44 -5.15 -13.04
N ARG A 84 9.17 -6.31 -13.62
CA ARG A 84 8.60 -7.46 -12.93
C ARG A 84 9.38 -7.84 -11.68
N ASP A 85 10.71 -7.80 -11.69
CA ASP A 85 11.52 -8.27 -10.57
C ASP A 85 11.46 -7.27 -9.41
N VAL A 86 11.48 -5.97 -9.72
CA VAL A 86 11.22 -4.91 -8.74
C VAL A 86 9.83 -5.06 -8.14
N LEU A 87 8.81 -5.27 -8.97
CA LEU A 87 7.43 -5.43 -8.49
C LEU A 87 7.24 -6.69 -7.66
N TYR A 88 7.86 -7.80 -8.04
CA TYR A 88 7.86 -9.02 -7.26
C TYR A 88 8.48 -8.79 -5.88
N HIS A 89 9.58 -8.04 -5.81
CA HIS A 89 10.21 -7.67 -4.54
C HIS A 89 9.28 -6.82 -3.67
N GLU A 90 8.63 -5.79 -4.24
CA GLU A 90 7.65 -4.97 -3.52
C GLU A 90 6.45 -5.81 -3.02
N VAL A 91 5.91 -6.73 -3.83
CA VAL A 91 4.85 -7.64 -3.38
C VAL A 91 5.32 -8.51 -2.22
N MET A 92 6.50 -9.14 -2.36
CA MET A 92 7.06 -10.07 -1.36
C MET A 92 7.39 -9.42 -0.02
N HIS A 93 7.97 -8.23 -0.05
CA HIS A 93 8.59 -7.60 1.12
C HIS A 93 7.76 -6.46 1.72
N THR A 94 6.78 -5.94 0.97
CA THR A 94 5.93 -4.84 1.42
C THR A 94 4.48 -5.27 1.50
N LEU A 95 3.89 -5.71 0.38
CA LEU A 95 2.44 -5.97 0.33
C LEU A 95 2.01 -7.20 1.15
N LEU A 96 2.66 -8.36 0.93
CA LEU A 96 2.27 -9.58 1.63
C LEU A 96 2.43 -9.46 3.15
N PRO A 97 3.52 -8.90 3.70
CA PRO A 97 3.63 -8.63 5.13
C PRO A 97 2.55 -7.66 5.63
N LEU A 98 2.27 -6.58 4.89
CA LEU A 98 1.24 -5.60 5.26
C LEU A 98 -0.16 -6.22 5.37
N MET A 99 -0.47 -7.17 4.49
CA MET A 99 -1.74 -7.90 4.47
C MET A 99 -1.73 -9.17 5.33
N ASN A 100 -0.68 -9.39 6.14
CA ASN A 100 -0.48 -10.59 6.96
C ASN A 100 -0.52 -11.91 6.17
N LYS A 101 -0.13 -11.88 4.90
CA LYS A 101 -0.05 -13.04 3.98
C LYS A 101 1.35 -13.65 3.93
N GLY A 102 1.94 -13.89 5.10
CA GLY A 102 3.18 -14.64 5.26
C GLY A 102 2.93 -16.15 5.26
N GLY A 103 3.84 -16.96 4.69
CA GLY A 103 3.63 -18.41 4.63
C GLY A 103 4.68 -19.15 3.81
N ALA A 104 4.57 -20.49 3.79
CA ALA A 104 5.43 -21.36 3.00
C ALA A 104 5.25 -21.17 1.47
N ASP A 105 4.10 -20.63 1.06
CA ASP A 105 3.66 -20.38 -0.30
C ASP A 105 3.84 -18.93 -0.76
N LYS A 106 4.36 -18.03 0.10
CA LYS A 106 4.47 -16.59 -0.19
C LYS A 106 5.17 -16.28 -1.52
N HIS A 107 6.16 -17.08 -1.91
CA HIS A 107 6.88 -16.93 -3.17
C HIS A 107 6.01 -17.28 -4.37
N GLU A 108 5.20 -18.33 -4.28
CA GLU A 108 4.26 -18.71 -5.33
C GLU A 108 3.15 -17.66 -5.44
N LEU A 109 2.61 -17.21 -4.30
CA LEU A 109 1.62 -16.15 -4.25
C LEU A 109 2.13 -14.85 -4.88
N ALA A 110 3.32 -14.39 -4.49
CA ALA A 110 3.90 -13.18 -5.06
C ALA A 110 4.13 -13.29 -6.57
N ASN A 111 4.61 -14.44 -7.07
CA ASN A 111 4.75 -14.63 -8.52
C ASN A 111 3.41 -14.52 -9.24
N LYS A 112 2.36 -15.21 -8.76
CA LYS A 112 1.01 -15.14 -9.36
C LYS A 112 0.47 -13.71 -9.38
N VAL A 113 0.60 -13.01 -8.25
CA VAL A 113 0.14 -11.63 -8.10
C VAL A 113 0.89 -10.69 -9.05
N THR A 114 2.22 -10.81 -9.12
CA THR A 114 3.04 -9.98 -10.02
C THR A 114 2.71 -10.25 -11.48
N ASP A 115 2.64 -11.52 -11.89
CA ASP A 115 2.36 -11.91 -13.27
C ASP A 115 0.98 -11.45 -13.74
N GLU A 116 -0.03 -11.47 -12.86
CA GLU A 116 -1.39 -11.03 -13.19
C GLU A 116 -1.49 -9.51 -13.42
N CYS A 117 -0.68 -8.71 -12.71
CA CYS A 117 -0.86 -7.26 -12.66
C CYS A 117 0.20 -6.44 -13.42
N VAL A 118 1.35 -7.02 -13.77
CA VAL A 118 2.48 -6.31 -14.43
C VAL A 118 2.12 -5.72 -15.81
N THR A 119 1.04 -6.17 -16.44
CA THR A 119 0.63 -5.68 -17.77
C THR A 119 -0.31 -4.48 -17.74
N ILE A 120 -0.59 -3.90 -16.56
CA ILE A 120 -1.49 -2.75 -16.43
C ILE A 120 -0.95 -1.55 -17.21
N LYS A 121 -1.85 -0.94 -18.00
CA LYS A 121 -1.59 0.24 -18.83
C LYS A 121 -2.53 1.38 -18.42
N ASN A 122 -1.97 2.58 -18.31
CA ASN A 122 -2.68 3.84 -18.07
C ASN A 122 -1.74 4.97 -18.52
N ASP A 123 -2.28 5.98 -19.22
CA ASP A 123 -1.48 7.07 -19.80
C ASP A 123 -0.89 8.01 -18.73
N ASN A 124 -1.51 8.08 -17.55
CA ASN A 124 -0.95 8.77 -16.41
C ASN A 124 -0.18 7.78 -15.53
N PHE A 125 1.14 7.99 -15.38
CA PHE A 125 2.01 7.06 -14.68
C PHE A 125 1.66 6.89 -13.20
N GLY A 126 1.31 7.97 -12.49
CA GLY A 126 0.90 7.88 -11.09
C GLY A 126 -0.42 7.11 -10.92
N GLU A 127 -1.41 7.36 -11.78
CA GLU A 127 -2.66 6.58 -11.79
C GLU A 127 -2.43 5.11 -12.21
N ARG A 128 -1.47 4.85 -13.12
CA ARG A 128 -1.04 3.49 -13.48
C ARG A 128 -0.51 2.73 -12.26
N LEU A 129 0.21 3.41 -11.37
CA LEU A 129 0.72 2.82 -10.13
C LEU A 129 -0.40 2.58 -9.11
N ILE A 130 -1.42 3.45 -9.05
CA ILE A 130 -2.63 3.20 -8.25
C ILE A 130 -3.36 1.96 -8.76
N ASP A 131 -3.52 1.84 -10.09
CA ASP A 131 -4.13 0.68 -10.73
C ASP A 131 -3.35 -0.61 -10.44
N LEU A 132 -2.03 -0.54 -10.54
CA LEU A 132 -1.14 -1.66 -10.24
C LEU A 132 -1.27 -2.12 -8.77
N HIS A 133 -1.18 -1.19 -7.82
CA HIS A 133 -1.32 -1.49 -6.39
C HIS A 133 -2.68 -2.13 -6.09
N ASN A 134 -3.76 -1.55 -6.60
CA ASN A 134 -5.10 -2.08 -6.39
C ASN A 134 -5.28 -3.46 -7.02
N CYS A 135 -4.68 -3.72 -8.18
CA CYS A 135 -4.65 -5.06 -8.77
C CYS A 135 -3.91 -6.05 -7.87
N PHE A 136 -2.76 -5.68 -7.30
CA PHE A 136 -2.05 -6.57 -6.39
C PHE A 136 -2.89 -6.93 -5.17
N VAL A 137 -3.53 -5.94 -4.55
CA VAL A 137 -4.45 -6.15 -3.41
C VAL A 137 -5.56 -7.13 -3.79
N ASP A 138 -6.19 -6.94 -4.95
CA ASP A 138 -7.26 -7.81 -5.44
C ASP A 138 -6.78 -9.24 -5.71
N ALA A 139 -5.60 -9.38 -6.34
CA ALA A 139 -5.00 -10.67 -6.60
C ALA A 139 -4.60 -11.41 -5.31
N VAL A 140 -4.10 -10.69 -4.29
CA VAL A 140 -3.78 -11.27 -2.97
C VAL A 140 -5.04 -11.71 -2.22
N HIS A 141 -6.18 -11.04 -2.40
CA HIS A 141 -7.45 -11.51 -1.83
C HIS A 141 -8.03 -12.70 -2.60
N LYS A 142 -7.77 -12.78 -3.90
CA LYS A 142 -8.23 -13.85 -4.78
C LYS A 142 -7.53 -15.19 -4.52
N TYR A 143 -6.23 -15.14 -4.20
CA TYR A 143 -5.39 -16.32 -3.94
C TYR A 143 -5.22 -16.61 -2.44
#